data_AF-A0A2U8WBX7-F1
#
_entry.id   AF-A0A2U8WBX7-F1
#
_cell.length_a   1.000
_cell.length_b   1.000
_cell.length_c   1.000
_cell.angle_alpha   90.00
_cell.angle_beta   90.00
_cell.angle_gamma   90.00
#
_symmetry.space_group_name_H-M   'P 1'
#
loop_
_entity.id
_entity.type
_entity.pdbx_description
1 polymer ?
#
loop_
_entity_poly.entity_id
_entity_poly.type
_entity_poly.pdbx_seq_one_letter_code
_entity_poly.pdbx_strand_id
1 'polypeptide(L)'
;MSRTRVHVLRALTIGCLLAASIARPAADPAEDHRVRGWTIATQLCIQCHVIGRGPQAGEFVGPAFLRVANMPSTTGMSLNVFLQSHHQRMPSLRLDRDEMDAVIAYILSLKGTGPARP
;
A
#
# COMPACT_ATOMS: atom_id res chain seq x y z
N MET A 1 -27.93 -9.45 -59.21
CA MET A 1 -26.80 -10.01 -58.41
C MET A 1 -25.98 -8.90 -57.73
N SER A 2 -26.35 -8.48 -56.52
CA SER A 2 -25.58 -7.44 -55.76
C SER A 2 -25.66 -7.61 -54.23
N ARG A 3 -26.62 -8.36 -53.70
CA ARG A 3 -26.80 -8.54 -52.25
C ARG A 3 -25.76 -9.48 -51.60
N THR A 4 -25.21 -10.44 -52.35
CA THR A 4 -24.31 -11.48 -51.81
C THR A 4 -22.90 -10.97 -51.48
N ARG A 5 -22.42 -9.90 -52.14
CA ARG A 5 -21.09 -9.31 -51.86
C ARG A 5 -21.05 -8.51 -50.55
N VAL A 6 -22.19 -7.96 -50.12
CA VAL A 6 -22.28 -7.16 -48.89
C VAL A 6 -22.20 -8.04 -47.64
N HIS A 7 -22.65 -9.29 -47.71
CA HIS A 7 -22.61 -10.22 -46.57
C HIS A 7 -21.22 -10.79 -46.29
N VAL A 8 -20.37 -10.94 -47.31
CA VAL A 8 -18.98 -11.39 -47.13
C VAL A 8 -18.13 -10.32 -46.45
N LEU A 9 -18.39 -9.03 -46.70
CA LEU A 9 -17.71 -7.93 -46.00
C LEU A 9 -18.17 -7.74 -44.55
N ARG A 10 -19.40 -8.11 -44.19
CA ARG A 10 -19.89 -8.01 -42.80
C ARG A 10 -19.35 -9.12 -41.90
N ALA A 11 -19.15 -10.32 -42.44
CA ALA A 11 -18.60 -11.45 -41.67
C ALA A 11 -17.15 -11.24 -41.21
N LEU A 12 -16.36 -10.40 -41.90
CA LEU A 12 -14.98 -10.12 -41.50
C LEU A 12 -14.84 -9.12 -40.34
N THR A 13 -15.91 -8.41 -39.97
CA THR A 13 -15.86 -7.42 -38.88
C THR A 13 -16.17 -7.99 -37.49
N ILE A 14 -16.69 -9.22 -37.40
CA ILE A 14 -17.08 -9.83 -36.12
C ILE A 14 -15.91 -10.65 -35.51
N GLY A 15 -14.94 -11.08 -36.31
CA GLY A 15 -13.80 -11.90 -35.84
C GLY A 15 -12.60 -11.12 -35.28
N CYS A 16 -12.54 -9.81 -35.46
CA CYS A 16 -11.36 -8.99 -35.11
C CYS A 16 -11.55 -8.10 -33.87
N LEU A 17 -12.58 -8.36 -33.06
CA LEU A 17 -12.85 -7.62 -31.82
C LEU A 17 -12.56 -8.42 -30.54
N LEU A 18 -12.14 -9.69 -30.64
CA LEU A 18 -11.89 -10.55 -29.48
C LEU A 18 -10.41 -10.66 -29.05
N ALA A 19 -9.50 -9.91 -29.66
CA ALA A 19 -8.07 -9.96 -29.32
C ALA A 19 -7.52 -8.64 -28.73
N ALA A 20 -8.37 -7.83 -28.10
CA ALA A 20 -7.90 -6.77 -27.22
C ALA A 20 -7.49 -7.41 -25.88
N SER A 21 -6.30 -8.00 -25.87
CA SER A 21 -5.60 -8.44 -24.67
C SER A 21 -5.55 -7.26 -23.71
N ILE A 22 -6.36 -7.32 -22.65
CA ILE A 22 -6.27 -6.40 -21.51
C ILE A 22 -4.91 -6.62 -20.83
N ALA A 23 -3.88 -5.97 -21.36
CA ALA A 23 -2.59 -5.84 -20.69
C ALA A 23 -2.84 -5.08 -19.39
N ARG A 24 -3.01 -5.81 -18.29
CA ARG A 24 -3.11 -5.22 -16.97
C ARG A 24 -1.75 -4.59 -16.69
N PRO A 25 -1.66 -3.28 -16.40
CA PRO A 25 -0.39 -2.68 -16.04
C PRO A 25 0.18 -3.47 -14.86
N ALA A 26 1.46 -3.83 -14.93
CA ALA A 26 2.16 -4.41 -13.79
C ALA A 26 2.04 -3.41 -12.64
N ALA A 27 1.57 -3.87 -11.47
CA ALA A 27 1.50 -3.02 -10.29
C ALA A 27 2.93 -2.57 -9.94
N ASP A 28 3.08 -1.30 -9.54
CA ASP A 28 4.33 -0.81 -8.98
C ASP A 28 4.66 -1.66 -7.74
N PRO A 29 5.81 -2.36 -7.69
CA PRO A 29 6.19 -3.14 -6.53
C PRO A 29 6.13 -2.33 -5.22
N ALA A 30 6.45 -1.03 -5.27
CA ALA A 30 6.38 -0.17 -4.10
C ALA A 30 4.93 0.06 -3.61
N GLU A 31 3.97 0.13 -4.53
CA GLU A 31 2.55 0.23 -4.16
C GLU A 31 2.02 -1.10 -3.60
N ASP A 32 2.46 -2.22 -4.14
CA ASP A 32 2.13 -3.55 -3.61
C ASP A 32 2.64 -3.71 -2.16
N HIS A 33 3.89 -3.33 -1.91
CA HIS A 33 4.46 -3.32 -0.56
C HIS A 33 3.71 -2.38 0.40
N ARG A 34 3.31 -1.19 -0.05
CA ARG A 34 2.51 -0.25 0.77
C ARG A 34 1.16 -0.83 1.17
N VAL A 35 0.44 -1.44 0.24
CA VAL A 35 -0.88 -2.05 0.49
C VAL A 35 -0.76 -3.26 1.41
N ARG A 36 0.25 -4.11 1.18
CA ARG A 36 0.56 -5.24 2.07
C ARG A 36 0.91 -4.75 3.48
N GLY A 37 1.73 -3.71 3.59
CA GLY A 37 2.10 -3.10 4.86
C GLY A 37 0.92 -2.52 5.63
N TRP A 38 -0.02 -1.87 4.92
CA TRP A 38 -1.26 -1.40 5.53
C TRP A 38 -2.10 -2.56 6.09
N THR A 39 -2.18 -3.67 5.34
CA THR A 39 -2.91 -4.87 5.77
C THR A 39 -2.32 -5.44 7.06
N ILE A 40 -1.00 -5.63 7.10
CA ILE A 40 -0.28 -6.13 8.29
C ILE A 40 -0.46 -5.16 9.46
N ALA A 41 -0.31 -3.85 9.23
CA ALA A 41 -0.48 -2.83 10.27
C ALA A 41 -1.90 -2.81 10.84
N THR A 42 -2.91 -3.06 10.01
CA THR A 42 -4.31 -3.17 10.46
C THR A 42 -4.54 -4.40 11.32
N GLN A 43 -3.84 -5.50 11.07
CA GLN A 43 -3.97 -6.73 11.85
C GLN A 43 -3.21 -6.65 13.18
N LEU A 44 -1.99 -6.11 13.16
CA LEU A 44 -1.06 -6.23 14.28
C LEU A 44 -0.86 -4.91 15.05
N CYS A 45 -0.82 -3.78 14.35
CA CYS A 45 -0.38 -2.52 14.93
C CYS A 45 -1.55 -1.65 15.44
N ILE A 46 -2.76 -1.80 14.87
CA ILE A 46 -3.92 -0.95 15.16
C ILE A 46 -4.38 -1.02 16.62
N GLN A 47 -4.06 -2.12 17.31
CA GLN A 47 -4.42 -2.30 18.72
C GLN A 47 -3.76 -1.27 19.64
N CYS A 48 -2.59 -0.76 19.25
CA CYS A 48 -1.81 0.20 20.04
C CYS A 48 -1.57 1.53 19.32
N HIS A 49 -1.63 1.56 17.98
CA HIS A 49 -1.28 2.72 17.17
C HIS A 49 -2.45 3.16 16.30
N VAL A 50 -2.63 4.47 16.17
CA VAL A 50 -3.46 4.99 15.07
C VAL A 50 -2.70 4.85 13.76
N ILE A 51 -3.36 4.22 12.79
CA ILE A 51 -2.86 4.03 11.44
C ILE A 51 -3.61 4.91 10.43
N GLY A 52 -2.98 5.18 9.30
CA GLY A 52 -3.56 5.99 8.23
C GLY A 52 -3.48 7.50 8.47
N ARG A 53 -4.26 8.24 7.69
CA ARG A 53 -4.27 9.73 7.68
C ARG A 53 -5.45 10.34 8.44
N GLY A 54 -6.24 9.51 9.12
CA GLY A 54 -7.42 9.97 9.85
C GLY A 54 -7.10 10.87 11.05
N PRO A 55 -8.13 11.46 11.68
CA PRO A 55 -7.98 12.25 12.89
C PRO A 55 -7.18 11.51 13.96
N GLN A 56 -6.18 12.18 14.54
CA GLN A 56 -5.24 11.60 15.51
C GLN A 56 -5.62 11.94 16.97
N ALA A 57 -6.91 12.16 17.23
CA ALA A 57 -7.40 12.63 18.52
C ALA A 57 -7.42 11.50 19.55
N GLY A 58 -6.98 11.79 20.77
CA GLY A 58 -6.91 10.85 21.89
C GLY A 58 -5.47 10.43 22.24
N GLU A 59 -5.31 9.90 23.45
CA GLU A 59 -4.08 9.23 23.88
C GLU A 59 -4.16 7.74 23.49
N PHE A 60 -3.10 7.26 22.84
CA PHE A 60 -2.97 5.87 22.43
C PHE A 60 -1.71 5.28 23.06
N VAL A 61 -1.69 3.96 23.24
CA VAL A 61 -0.55 3.23 23.83
C VAL A 61 0.75 3.54 23.07
N GLY A 62 0.68 3.63 21.75
CA GLY A 62 1.76 4.00 20.86
C GLY A 62 1.47 5.27 20.03
N PRO A 63 2.51 5.93 19.49
CA PRO A 63 2.33 7.09 18.64
C PRO A 63 1.63 6.75 17.32
N ALA A 64 0.79 7.64 16.81
CA ALA A 64 0.21 7.50 15.48
C ALA A 64 1.29 7.34 14.39
N PHE A 65 1.07 6.45 13.43
CA PHE A 65 2.03 6.19 12.35
C PHE A 65 2.32 7.42 11.51
N LEU A 66 1.33 8.28 11.27
CA LEU A 66 1.54 9.56 10.58
C LEU A 66 2.53 10.47 11.34
N ARG A 67 2.46 10.47 12.68
CA ARG A 67 3.39 11.25 13.52
C ARG A 67 4.78 10.64 13.49
N VAL A 68 4.90 9.31 13.55
CA VAL A 68 6.18 8.60 13.38
C VAL A 68 6.79 8.91 12.03
N ALA A 69 6.03 8.73 10.94
CA ALA A 69 6.50 8.97 9.58
C ALA A 69 7.10 10.36 9.38
N ASN A 70 6.50 11.39 9.99
CA ASN A 70 6.93 12.78 9.83
C ASN A 70 8.05 13.21 10.79
N MET A 71 8.60 12.31 11.63
CA MET A 71 9.79 12.64 12.42
C MET A 71 11.03 12.74 11.50
N PRO A 72 11.91 13.75 11.68
CA PRO A 72 13.13 13.87 10.86
C PRO A 72 14.05 12.64 10.94
N SER A 73 14.02 11.94 12.08
CA SER A 73 14.82 10.74 12.32
C SER A 73 14.26 9.47 11.66
N THR A 74 13.02 9.49 11.16
CA THR A 74 12.38 8.28 10.63
C THR A 74 12.88 7.98 9.21
N THR A 75 13.64 6.90 9.10
CA THR A 75 14.16 6.32 7.86
C THR A 75 13.79 4.84 7.76
N GLY A 76 13.95 4.22 6.60
CA GLY A 76 13.76 2.78 6.45
C GLY A 76 14.67 1.99 7.42
N MET A 77 15.95 2.38 7.51
CA MET A 77 16.91 1.78 8.43
C MET A 77 16.49 1.91 9.90
N SER A 78 16.06 3.09 10.34
CA SER A 78 15.66 3.29 11.74
C SER A 78 14.43 2.46 12.10
N LEU A 79 13.47 2.34 11.17
CA LEU A 79 12.28 1.52 11.38
C LEU A 79 12.61 0.03 11.38
N ASN A 80 13.51 -0.42 10.49
CA ASN A 80 13.99 -1.79 10.46
C ASN A 80 14.65 -2.21 11.78
N VAL A 81 15.55 -1.37 12.31
CA VAL A 81 16.16 -1.62 13.63
C VAL A 81 15.11 -1.61 14.74
N PHE A 82 14.18 -0.65 14.71
CA PHE A 82 13.13 -0.52 15.73
C PHE A 82 12.15 -1.71 15.74
N LEU A 83 11.78 -2.25 14.58
CA LEU A 83 10.85 -3.39 14.50
C LEU A 83 11.47 -4.72 14.96
N GLN A 84 12.80 -4.77 15.10
CA GLN A 84 13.53 -5.93 15.61
C GLN A 84 13.74 -5.89 17.13
N SER A 85 13.50 -4.75 17.79
CA SER A 85 13.73 -4.62 19.24
C SER A 85 12.48 -4.94 20.06
N HIS A 86 12.72 -5.60 21.20
CA HIS A 86 11.73 -5.75 22.27
C HIS A 86 11.66 -4.46 23.08
N HIS A 87 10.46 -3.98 23.40
CA HIS A 87 10.28 -2.84 24.30
C HIS A 87 9.12 -3.12 25.27
N GLN A 88 9.16 -2.57 26.49
CA GLN A 88 8.16 -2.87 27.53
C GLN A 88 6.70 -2.62 27.11
N ARG A 89 6.46 -1.69 26.17
CA ARG A 89 5.12 -1.29 25.70
C ARG A 89 4.76 -1.78 24.30
N MET A 90 5.69 -2.42 23.58
CA MET A 90 5.46 -2.97 22.26
C MET A 90 5.96 -4.41 22.23
N PRO A 91 5.08 -5.41 22.04
CA PRO A 91 5.49 -6.80 21.97
C PRO A 91 6.42 -6.99 20.77
N SER A 92 7.25 -8.02 20.82
CA SER A 92 8.01 -8.38 19.62
C SER A 92 7.11 -8.99 18.58
N LEU A 93 7.11 -8.34 17.43
CA LEU A 93 6.38 -8.77 16.27
C LEU A 93 7.16 -9.88 15.59
N ARG A 94 6.50 -11.00 15.29
CA ARG A 94 7.08 -12.09 14.51
C ARG A 94 6.87 -11.80 13.02
N LEU A 95 7.54 -10.77 12.52
CA LEU A 95 7.52 -10.42 11.10
C LEU A 95 8.69 -11.11 10.40
N ASP A 96 8.46 -11.70 9.23
CA ASP A 96 9.54 -12.00 8.30
C ASP A 96 10.12 -10.72 7.67
N ARG A 97 11.17 -10.86 6.86
CA ARG A 97 11.84 -9.70 6.24
C ARG A 97 10.90 -8.94 5.30
N ASP A 98 10.15 -9.65 4.47
CA ASP A 98 9.27 -9.03 3.47
C ASP A 98 8.09 -8.33 4.15
N GLU A 99 7.55 -8.92 5.22
CA GLU A 99 6.51 -8.33 6.07
C GLU A 99 7.01 -7.05 6.74
N MET A 100 8.23 -7.08 7.28
CA MET A 100 8.86 -5.91 7.89
C MET A 100 9.05 -4.80 6.87
N ASP A 101 9.59 -5.11 5.69
CA ASP A 101 9.78 -4.15 4.60
C ASP A 101 8.45 -3.56 4.11
N ALA A 102 7.39 -4.37 4.03
CA ALA A 102 6.06 -3.89 3.69
C ALA A 102 5.52 -2.90 4.73
N VAL A 103 5.63 -3.21 6.03
CA VAL A 103 5.21 -2.30 7.11
C VAL A 103 6.02 -0.99 7.09
N ILE A 104 7.33 -1.07 6.87
CA ILE A 104 8.20 0.10 6.73
C ILE A 104 7.76 0.95 5.53
N ALA A 105 7.52 0.32 4.37
CA ALA A 105 7.06 0.99 3.17
C ALA A 105 5.76 1.74 3.44
N TYR A 106 4.80 1.11 4.12
CA TYR A 106 3.55 1.74 4.52
C TYR A 106 3.73 2.93 5.47
N ILE A 107 4.57 2.83 6.51
CA ILE A 107 4.83 3.95 7.43
C ILE A 107 5.45 5.13 6.68
N LEU A 108 6.49 4.89 5.89
CA LEU A 108 7.17 5.94 5.11
C LEU A 108 6.24 6.59 4.09
N SER A 109 5.28 5.83 3.58
CA SER A 109 4.21 6.26 2.67
C SER A 109 3.36 7.42 3.21
N LEU A 110 3.36 7.64 4.54
CA LEU A 110 2.60 8.69 5.22
C LEU A 110 3.35 10.03 5.33
N LYS A 111 4.63 10.08 4.93
CA LYS A 111 5.43 11.31 4.95
C LYS A 111 4.81 12.41 4.10
N GLY A 112 4.93 13.66 4.57
CA GLY A 112 4.59 14.86 3.79
C GLY A 112 3.11 15.03 3.48
N THR A 113 2.21 14.27 4.13
CA THR A 113 0.76 14.35 3.89
C THR A 113 -0.06 14.44 5.18
N GLY A 114 0.44 15.17 6.17
CA GLY A 114 -0.38 15.74 7.27
C GLY A 114 -0.73 17.20 6.96
N PRO A 115 -1.78 17.79 7.57
CA PRO A 115 -2.09 19.21 7.34
C PRO A 115 -0.85 20.05 7.65
N ALA A 116 -0.54 20.99 6.75
CA ALA A 116 0.47 22.01 6.99
C ALA A 116 0.22 22.61 8.38
N ARG A 117 1.24 22.60 9.23
CA ARG A 117 1.19 23.37 10.48
C ARG A 117 1.07 24.86 10.11
N PRO A 118 0.22 25.65 10.77
CA PRO A 118 0.16 27.10 10.53
C PRO A 118 1.51 27.77 10.77
#